data_AF-A0A8C5K227-F1
#
_entry.id   AF-A0A8C5K227-F1
#
_cell.length_a   1.000
_cell.length_b   1.000
_cell.length_c   1.000
_cell.angle_alpha   90.00
_cell.angle_beta   90.00
_cell.angle_gamma   90.00
#
_symmetry.space_group_name_H-M   'P 1'
#
loop_
_entity.id
_entity.type
_entity.pdbx_description
1 polymer ?
#
loop_
_entity_poly.entity_id
_entity_poly.type
_entity_poly.pdbx_seq_one_letter_code
_entity_poly.pdbx_strand_id
1 'polypeptide(L)'
;MATNNFHFVSCDTKRTSRQLGASDVSRSEGASSSKVDLRSGLDECAVALNLFLSNKFTDALELLRPWAKESMYHALGYSTIVVLQAVMTFEQQDIQNGISAMKDALQTCQKYRKKCTVVESFSSLLSRGSLEQLSEVSIRIKAGTGRSAVWQSGLVGD
;
A
#
# COMPACT_ATOMS: atom_id res chain seq x y z
N MET A 1 1.19 26.31 16.49
CA MET A 1 0.54 24.99 16.66
C MET A 1 0.40 24.37 15.28
N ALA A 2 1.20 23.35 14.96
CA ALA A 2 1.18 22.71 13.65
C ALA A 2 -0.04 21.78 13.59
N THR A 3 -1.06 22.17 12.83
CA THR A 3 -2.17 21.31 12.44
C THR A 3 -1.64 20.26 11.46
N ASN A 4 -1.14 19.15 11.99
CA ASN A 4 -0.84 17.97 11.17
C ASN A 4 -2.16 17.36 10.72
N ASN A 5 -2.63 17.75 9.53
CA ASN A 5 -3.63 17.00 8.79
C ASN A 5 -3.00 15.65 8.42
N PHE A 6 -3.23 14.63 9.25
CA PHE A 6 -2.91 13.25 8.90
C PHE A 6 -3.89 12.78 7.82
N HIS A 7 -3.63 13.16 6.57
CA HIS A 7 -4.28 12.55 5.42
C HIS A 7 -3.75 11.11 5.31
N PHE A 8 -4.50 10.16 5.89
CA PHE A 8 -4.20 8.74 5.86
C PHE A 8 -4.44 8.22 4.43
N VAL A 9 -3.38 8.12 3.65
CA VAL A 9 -3.39 7.46 2.34
C VAL A 9 -3.22 5.96 2.60
N SER A 10 -4.32 5.20 2.47
CA SER A 10 -4.26 3.74 2.38
C SER A 10 -3.64 3.37 1.05
N CYS A 11 -2.48 2.69 1.05
CA CYS A 11 -1.89 2.12 -0.16
C CYS A 11 -2.61 0.84 -0.54
N ASP A 12 -3.88 0.97 -0.90
CA ASP A 12 -4.55 -0.05 -1.67
C ASP A 12 -3.96 0.01 -3.08
N THR A 13 -3.25 -1.04 -3.49
CA THR A 13 -2.77 -1.16 -4.88
C THR A 13 -4.00 -1.48 -5.74
N LYS A 14 -4.84 -0.47 -6.02
CA LYS A 14 -5.91 -0.60 -6.99
C LYS A 14 -5.28 -0.71 -8.39
N ARG A 15 -5.25 -1.94 -8.88
CA ARG A 15 -5.04 -2.27 -10.29
C ARG A 15 -6.17 -1.62 -11.10
N THR A 16 -5.87 -0.51 -11.77
CA THR A 16 -6.73 0.04 -12.81
C THR A 16 -6.62 -0.84 -14.06
N SER A 17 -7.66 -1.63 -14.33
CA SER A 17 -7.97 -2.11 -15.69
C SER A 17 -9.47 -2.36 -15.81
N ARG A 18 -10.11 -1.45 -16.55
CA ARG A 18 -11.32 -1.58 -17.38
C ARG A 18 -12.36 -2.64 -16.97
N GLN A 19 -13.52 -2.13 -16.54
CA GLN A 19 -14.77 -2.87 -16.41
C GLN A 19 -15.41 -3.07 -17.79
N LEU A 20 -15.57 -4.33 -18.20
CA LEU A 20 -16.69 -4.86 -19.00
C LEU A 20 -16.55 -6.38 -19.09
N GLY A 21 -17.56 -7.12 -18.64
CA GLY A 21 -17.77 -8.53 -19.00
C GLY A 21 -17.49 -9.55 -17.89
N ALA A 22 -18.45 -10.47 -17.71
CA ALA A 22 -18.56 -11.41 -16.62
C ALA A 22 -17.77 -12.73 -16.82
N SER A 23 -17.76 -13.50 -15.74
CA SER A 23 -17.50 -14.95 -15.57
C SER A 23 -16.05 -15.48 -15.61
N ASP A 24 -15.80 -16.24 -14.53
CA ASP A 24 -14.95 -17.42 -14.39
C ASP A 24 -13.45 -17.31 -14.04
N VAL A 25 -13.08 -18.30 -13.24
CA VAL A 25 -11.86 -18.59 -12.50
C VAL A 25 -10.57 -18.39 -13.29
N SER A 26 -9.60 -17.71 -12.67
CA SER A 26 -8.18 -18.11 -12.77
C SER A 26 -7.32 -17.39 -11.74
N ARG A 27 -6.87 -18.21 -10.78
CA ARG A 27 -5.67 -18.05 -9.97
C ARG A 27 -4.52 -17.57 -10.86
N SER A 28 -3.87 -16.47 -10.48
CA SER A 28 -2.51 -16.17 -10.95
C SER A 28 -1.73 -15.55 -9.81
N GLU A 29 -0.93 -16.44 -9.21
CA GLU A 29 0.15 -16.13 -8.29
C GLU A 29 1.11 -15.12 -8.91
N GLY A 30 1.52 -14.13 -8.11
CA GLY A 30 2.45 -13.08 -8.50
C GLY A 30 3.30 -12.68 -7.31
N ALA A 31 4.44 -13.35 -7.17
CA ALA A 31 5.59 -13.02 -6.31
C ALA A 31 5.29 -12.79 -4.80
N SER A 32 5.25 -13.91 -4.07
CA SER A 32 5.20 -14.02 -2.62
C SER A 32 6.38 -13.33 -1.93
N SER A 33 6.12 -12.15 -1.38
CA SER A 33 6.71 -11.76 -0.10
C SER A 33 5.56 -11.85 0.89
N SER A 34 5.69 -12.73 1.89
CA SER A 34 4.69 -13.08 2.93
C SER A 34 4.26 -11.87 3.77
N LYS A 35 3.60 -10.90 3.15
CA LYS A 35 3.17 -9.65 3.79
C LYS A 35 1.68 -9.73 4.07
N VAL A 36 1.33 -9.52 5.32
CA VAL A 36 -0.06 -9.36 5.75
C VAL A 36 -0.65 -8.13 5.05
N ASP A 37 -1.80 -8.30 4.40
CA ASP A 37 -2.54 -7.19 3.83
C ASP A 37 -3.09 -6.27 4.95
N LEU A 38 -3.25 -4.98 4.65
CA LEU A 38 -3.69 -4.00 5.62
C LEU A 38 -5.07 -4.33 6.21
N ARG A 39 -6.00 -4.83 5.36
CA ARG A 39 -7.35 -5.20 5.79
C ARG A 39 -7.31 -6.45 6.67
N SER A 40 -6.59 -7.47 6.25
CA SER A 40 -6.39 -8.69 7.06
C SER A 40 -5.82 -8.36 8.43
N GLY A 41 -4.82 -7.48 8.49
CA GLY A 41 -4.24 -7.08 9.76
C GLY A 41 -5.17 -6.27 10.67
N LEU A 42 -6.12 -5.54 10.10
CA LEU A 42 -7.16 -4.85 10.87
C LEU A 42 -8.18 -5.86 11.43
N ASP A 43 -8.66 -6.77 10.59
CA ASP A 43 -9.66 -7.78 10.97
C ASP A 43 -9.09 -8.72 12.06
N GLU A 44 -7.84 -9.17 11.91
CA GLU A 44 -7.14 -9.98 12.91
C GLU A 44 -6.90 -9.22 14.23
N CYS A 45 -6.56 -7.93 14.15
CA CYS A 45 -6.41 -7.09 15.34
C CYS A 45 -7.75 -6.89 16.08
N ALA A 46 -8.87 -6.76 15.36
CA ALA A 46 -10.19 -6.70 15.97
C ALA A 46 -10.54 -7.99 16.73
N VAL A 47 -10.19 -9.16 16.18
CA VAL A 47 -10.33 -10.45 16.87
C VAL A 47 -9.47 -10.49 18.13
N ALA A 48 -8.22 -10.05 18.06
CA ALA A 48 -7.33 -10.01 19.22
C ALA A 48 -7.86 -9.09 20.34
N LEU A 49 -8.39 -7.91 19.98
CA LEU A 49 -9.00 -7.01 20.95
C LEU A 49 -10.26 -7.60 21.58
N ASN A 50 -11.06 -8.35 20.82
CA ASN A 50 -12.19 -9.09 21.38
C ASN A 50 -11.74 -10.18 22.37
N LEU A 51 -10.65 -10.91 22.07
CA LEU A 51 -10.05 -11.87 22.99
C LEU A 51 -9.57 -11.17 24.28
N PHE A 52 -8.87 -10.05 24.15
CA PHE A 52 -8.42 -9.23 25.27
C PHE A 52 -9.58 -8.79 26.18
N LEU A 53 -10.64 -8.22 25.58
CA LEU A 53 -11.84 -7.78 26.32
C LEU A 53 -12.63 -8.94 26.93
N SER A 54 -12.48 -10.15 26.38
CA SER A 54 -13.02 -11.39 26.93
C SER A 54 -12.11 -12.03 27.98
N ASN A 55 -11.12 -11.28 28.50
CA ASN A 55 -10.10 -11.72 29.47
C ASN A 55 -9.18 -12.86 28.97
N LYS A 56 -9.12 -13.11 27.65
CA LYS A 56 -8.20 -14.07 27.02
C LYS A 56 -6.93 -13.35 26.56
N PHE A 57 -6.19 -12.79 27.54
CA PHE A 57 -5.01 -11.95 27.29
C PHE A 57 -3.89 -12.70 26.54
N THR A 58 -3.62 -13.94 26.92
CA THR A 58 -2.57 -14.77 26.30
C THR A 58 -2.89 -15.02 24.83
N ASP A 59 -4.10 -15.48 24.52
CA ASP A 59 -4.55 -15.74 23.15
C ASP A 59 -4.48 -14.47 22.28
N ALA A 60 -4.86 -13.31 22.84
CA ALA A 60 -4.77 -12.03 22.15
C ALA A 60 -3.31 -11.68 21.79
N LEU A 61 -2.39 -11.84 22.75
CA LEU A 61 -0.97 -11.55 22.55
C LEU A 61 -0.30 -12.54 21.59
N GLU A 62 -0.65 -13.82 21.67
CA GLU A 62 -0.15 -14.86 20.76
C GLU A 62 -0.61 -14.62 19.31
N LEU A 63 -1.83 -14.14 19.12
CA LEU A 63 -2.33 -13.76 17.81
C LEU A 63 -1.58 -12.55 17.23
N LEU A 64 -1.25 -11.56 18.06
CA LEU A 64 -0.67 -10.28 17.59
C LEU A 64 0.85 -10.31 17.44
N ARG A 65 1.56 -10.99 18.36
CA ARG A 65 3.02 -10.93 18.48
C ARG A 65 3.78 -11.34 17.21
N PRO A 66 3.41 -12.40 16.47
CA PRO A 66 4.16 -12.83 15.27
C PRO A 66 4.22 -11.75 14.19
N TRP A 67 3.17 -10.92 14.10
CA TRP A 67 2.99 -9.94 13.03
C TRP A 67 3.36 -8.51 13.43
N ALA A 68 3.73 -8.29 14.70
CA ALA A 68 3.93 -6.97 15.28
C ALA A 68 5.03 -6.12 14.62
N LYS A 69 5.94 -6.74 13.84
CA LYS A 69 6.99 -6.02 13.08
C LYS A 69 6.66 -5.86 11.58
N GLU A 70 5.59 -6.48 11.14
CA GLU A 70 5.27 -6.64 9.71
C GLU A 70 3.98 -5.91 9.33
N SER A 71 3.00 -5.89 10.23
CA SER A 71 1.69 -5.28 10.03
C SER A 71 1.46 -4.14 11.02
N MET A 72 1.01 -2.99 10.49
CA MET A 72 0.78 -1.78 11.28
C MET A 72 -0.27 -1.99 12.39
N TYR A 73 -1.39 -2.66 12.07
CA TYR A 73 -2.48 -2.86 13.02
C TYR A 73 -2.14 -3.91 14.10
N HIS A 74 -1.37 -4.94 13.76
CA HIS A 74 -0.86 -5.90 14.73
C HIS A 74 0.09 -5.25 15.73
N ALA A 75 1.02 -4.42 15.22
CA ALA A 75 1.96 -3.70 16.06
C ALA A 75 1.24 -2.79 17.07
N LEU A 76 0.23 -2.06 16.60
CA LEU A 76 -0.58 -1.16 17.43
C LEU A 76 -1.45 -1.91 18.44
N GLY A 77 -2.08 -3.01 18.04
CA GLY A 77 -2.86 -3.85 18.96
C GLY A 77 -1.99 -4.44 20.06
N TYR A 78 -0.85 -5.02 19.70
CA TYR A 78 0.09 -5.63 20.65
C TYR A 78 0.58 -4.60 21.67
N SER A 79 1.07 -3.45 21.20
CA SER A 79 1.60 -2.42 22.10
C SER A 79 0.54 -1.86 23.04
N THR A 80 -0.70 -1.70 22.56
CA THR A 80 -1.81 -1.23 23.39
C THR A 80 -2.11 -2.20 24.52
N ILE A 81 -2.17 -3.51 24.23
CA ILE A 81 -2.41 -4.53 25.26
C ILE A 81 -1.27 -4.54 26.29
N VAL A 82 -0.02 -4.51 25.85
CA VAL A 82 1.15 -4.50 26.77
C VAL A 82 1.18 -3.23 27.63
N VAL A 83 0.82 -2.07 27.06
CA VAL A 83 0.70 -0.83 27.85
C VAL A 83 -0.43 -0.93 28.87
N LEU A 84 -1.57 -1.52 28.52
CA LEU A 84 -2.65 -1.74 29.48
C LEU A 84 -2.21 -2.70 30.61
N GLN A 85 -1.43 -3.74 30.31
CA GLN A 85 -0.83 -4.59 31.35
C GLN A 85 0.03 -3.76 32.31
N ALA A 86 0.91 -2.90 31.77
CA ALA A 86 1.77 -2.04 32.58
C ALA A 86 1.00 -1.04 33.46
N VAL A 87 -0.11 -0.49 32.95
CA VAL A 87 -0.97 0.41 33.71
C VAL A 87 -1.75 -0.33 34.79
N MET A 88 -2.07 -1.61 34.59
CA MET A 88 -2.78 -2.41 35.59
C MET A 88 -1.87 -2.89 36.72
N THR A 89 -0.63 -3.27 36.42
CA THR A 89 0.32 -3.79 37.42
C THR A 89 1.10 -2.68 38.11
N PHE A 90 1.33 -1.54 37.42
CA PHE A 90 2.23 -0.47 37.85
C PHE A 90 3.66 -0.96 38.20
N GLU A 91 4.07 -2.13 37.71
CA GLU A 91 5.41 -2.63 37.92
C GLU A 91 6.39 -1.95 36.97
N GLN A 92 7.55 -1.52 37.49
CA GLN A 92 8.55 -0.83 36.70
C GLN A 92 8.97 -1.63 35.46
N GLN A 93 9.07 -2.96 35.59
CA GLN A 93 9.42 -3.83 34.47
C GLN A 93 8.37 -3.79 33.37
N ASP A 94 7.08 -3.89 33.73
CA ASP A 94 5.99 -3.83 32.77
C ASP A 94 5.88 -2.45 32.12
N ILE A 95 6.09 -1.38 32.88
CA ILE A 95 6.15 -0.01 32.35
C ILE A 95 7.24 0.11 31.29
N GLN A 96 8.45 -0.41 31.54
CA GLN A 96 9.52 -0.40 30.53
C GLN A 96 9.16 -1.25 29.31
N ASN A 97 8.55 -2.42 29.51
CA ASN A 97 8.10 -3.29 28.44
C ASN A 97 7.03 -2.61 27.56
N GLY A 98 6.05 -1.93 28.17
CA GLY A 98 5.01 -1.17 27.48
C GLY A 98 5.58 0.00 26.67
N ILE A 99 6.53 0.74 27.23
CA ILE A 99 7.23 1.82 26.51
C ILE A 99 8.00 1.25 25.31
N SER A 100 8.70 0.12 25.48
CA SER A 100 9.42 -0.52 24.38
C SER A 100 8.47 -0.98 23.28
N ALA A 101 7.38 -1.67 23.64
CA ALA A 101 6.39 -2.15 22.68
C ALA A 101 5.73 -0.99 21.90
N MET A 102 5.45 0.12 22.57
CA MET A 102 4.89 1.32 21.92
C MET A 102 5.89 1.95 20.93
N LYS A 103 7.18 2.00 21.27
CA LYS A 103 8.23 2.49 20.37
C LYS A 103 8.36 1.59 19.13
N ASP A 104 8.33 0.28 19.31
CA ASP A 104 8.40 -0.68 18.20
C ASP A 104 7.17 -0.57 17.28
N ALA A 105 5.98 -0.36 17.85
CA ALA A 105 4.78 -0.09 17.08
C ALA A 105 4.91 1.19 16.25
N LEU A 106 5.40 2.28 16.84
CA LEU A 106 5.63 3.54 16.13
C LEU A 106 6.61 3.37 14.97
N GLN A 107 7.72 2.63 15.17
CA GLN A 107 8.68 2.33 14.11
C GLN A 107 8.03 1.57 12.96
N THR A 108 7.20 0.56 13.26
CA THR A 108 6.47 -0.23 12.26
C THR A 108 5.50 0.64 11.47
N CYS A 109 4.72 1.49 12.14
CA CYS A 109 3.83 2.47 11.51
C CYS A 109 4.59 3.42 10.56
N GLN A 110 5.73 3.97 11.00
CA GLN A 110 6.55 4.86 10.19
C GLN A 110 7.15 4.16 8.98
N LYS A 111 7.63 2.92 9.14
CA LYS A 111 8.15 2.09 8.05
C LYS A 111 7.07 1.83 7.00
N TYR A 112 5.85 1.52 7.44
CA TYR A 112 4.72 1.32 6.54
C TYR A 112 4.41 2.59 5.73
N ARG A 113 4.35 3.75 6.39
CA ARG A 113 4.14 5.06 5.74
C ARG A 113 5.21 5.39 4.71
N LYS A 114 6.50 5.15 5.01
CA LYS A 114 7.61 5.40 4.08
C LYS A 114 7.55 4.48 2.86
N LYS A 115 7.24 3.19 3.06
CA LYS A 115 7.09 2.21 1.96
C LYS A 115 6.02 2.66 0.97
N CYS A 116 4.88 3.14 1.47
CA CYS A 116 3.80 3.72 0.69
C CYS A 116 4.26 4.83 -0.26
N THR A 117 4.91 5.87 0.29
CA THR A 117 5.40 7.01 -0.49
C THR A 117 6.42 6.61 -1.54
N VAL A 118 7.31 5.68 -1.21
CA VAL A 118 8.35 5.21 -2.13
C VAL A 118 7.74 4.44 -3.32
N VAL A 119 6.78 3.54 -3.06
CA VAL A 119 6.09 2.78 -4.11
C VAL A 119 5.32 3.70 -5.06
N GLU A 120 4.62 4.69 -4.53
CA GLU A 120 3.88 5.68 -5.34
C GLU A 120 4.82 6.56 -6.18
N SER A 121 5.95 6.97 -5.60
CA SER A 121 6.97 7.80 -6.28
C SER A 121 7.58 7.05 -7.47
N PHE A 122 7.94 5.78 -7.31
CA PHE A 122 8.46 4.99 -8.43
C PHE A 122 7.40 4.71 -9.51
N SER A 123 6.16 4.40 -9.10
CA SER A 123 5.06 4.16 -10.03
C SER A 123 4.74 5.40 -10.88
N SER A 124 4.71 6.58 -10.26
CA SER A 124 4.45 7.84 -10.97
C SER A 124 5.59 8.21 -11.92
N LEU A 125 6.85 7.97 -11.54
CA LEU A 125 8.01 8.21 -12.41
C LEU A 125 8.03 7.30 -13.65
N LEU A 126 7.76 6.00 -13.49
CA LEU A 126 7.68 5.06 -14.62
C LEU A 126 6.48 5.37 -15.54
N SER A 127 5.35 5.76 -14.97
CA SER A 127 4.17 6.17 -15.74
C SER A 127 4.44 7.42 -16.59
N ARG A 128 5.17 8.40 -16.04
CA ARG A 128 5.59 9.60 -16.79
C ARG A 128 6.61 9.25 -17.89
N GLY A 129 7.60 8.39 -17.60
CA GLY A 129 8.58 7.95 -18.60
C GLY A 129 7.96 7.16 -19.76
N SER A 130 6.94 6.34 -19.48
CA SER A 130 6.20 5.60 -20.53
C SER A 130 5.32 6.50 -21.40
N LEU A 131 4.78 7.59 -20.84
CA LEU A 131 3.96 8.55 -21.59
C LEU A 131 4.81 9.40 -22.53
N GLU A 132 6.02 9.79 -22.11
CA GLU A 132 6.98 10.53 -22.93
C GLU A 132 7.48 9.70 -24.14
N GLN A 133 7.69 8.38 -23.97
CA GLN A 133 8.09 7.53 -25.10
C GLN A 133 6.96 7.33 -26.12
N LEU A 134 5.70 7.24 -25.68
CA LEU A 134 4.54 7.18 -26.59
C LEU A 134 4.29 8.52 -27.29
N SER A 135 4.51 9.65 -26.61
CA SER A 135 4.38 10.98 -27.20
C SER A 135 5.45 11.22 -28.27
N GLU A 136 6.72 10.87 -28.00
CA GLU A 136 7.83 11.04 -28.96
C GLU A 136 7.64 10.19 -30.22
N VAL A 137 7.22 8.93 -30.08
CA VAL A 137 6.96 8.04 -31.23
C VAL A 137 5.73 8.50 -32.02
N SER A 138 4.66 9.00 -31.37
CA SER A 138 3.50 9.52 -32.09
C SER A 138 3.82 10.80 -32.88
N ILE A 139 4.67 11.68 -32.33
CA ILE A 139 5.14 12.89 -33.02
C ILE A 139 6.01 12.50 -34.23
N ARG A 140 6.88 11.49 -34.08
CA ARG A 140 7.72 10.98 -35.17
C ARG A 140 6.91 10.32 -36.29
N ILE A 141 5.87 9.54 -35.96
CA ILE A 141 4.94 8.94 -36.95
C ILE A 141 4.17 10.04 -37.69
N LYS A 142 3.69 11.07 -36.99
CA LYS A 142 2.90 12.15 -37.61
C LYS A 142 3.72 13.08 -38.51
N ALA A 143 5.04 13.17 -38.29
CA ALA A 143 5.95 13.90 -39.16
C ALA A 143 6.29 13.16 -40.48
N GLY A 144 6.04 11.84 -40.55
CA GLY A 144 6.34 11.02 -41.73
C GLY A 144 5.23 10.95 -42.79
N THR A 145 4.02 11.44 -42.50
CA THR A 145 2.85 11.29 -43.40
C THR A 145 2.38 12.61 -43.99
N GLY A 146 3.32 13.42 -44.48
CA GLY A 146 3.02 14.74 -45.02
C GLY A 146 3.98 15.16 -46.13
N ARG A 147 3.88 14.49 -47.29
CA ARG A 147 4.02 15.03 -48.66
C ARG A 147 4.33 13.91 -49.65
N SER A 148 3.30 13.42 -50.33
CA SER A 148 3.42 12.99 -51.72
C SER A 148 2.16 13.48 -52.45
N ALA A 149 2.11 14.79 -52.67
CA ALA A 149 1.18 15.37 -53.63
C ALA A 149 1.82 15.19 -55.01
N VAL A 150 1.43 14.10 -55.66
CA VAL A 150 1.12 14.00 -57.10
C VAL A 150 1.90 14.95 -58.02
N TRP A 151 2.90 14.40 -58.69
CA TRP A 151 3.29 14.84 -60.03
C TRP A 151 2.61 13.92 -61.03
N GLN A 152 1.64 14.41 -61.79
CA GLN A 152 1.25 13.78 -63.06
C GLN A 152 0.79 14.87 -64.05
N SER A 153 1.60 15.04 -65.09
CA SER A 153 1.42 15.91 -66.25
C SER A 153 0.32 15.40 -67.22
N GLY A 154 -0.29 16.29 -68.02
CA GLY A 154 -0.83 15.91 -69.34
C GLY A 154 -2.08 16.65 -69.88
N LEU A 155 -1.86 17.65 -70.75
CA LEU A 155 -2.42 17.89 -72.11
C LEU A 155 -3.94 17.84 -72.47
N VAL A 156 -4.30 18.83 -73.33
CA VAL A 156 -5.36 18.92 -74.38
C VAL A 156 -6.79 19.30 -73.94
N GLY A 157 -7.29 20.48 -74.34
CA GLY A 157 -8.21 20.76 -75.48
C GLY A 157 -9.46 21.46 -74.89
N ASP A 158 -10.11 22.51 -75.41
CA ASP A 158 -10.38 23.04 -76.75
C ASP A 158 -10.21 24.57 -76.83
#